data_AF-X0T6S6-F1
#
_entry.id   AF-X0T6S6-F1
#
_cell.length_a   1.000
_cell.length_b   1.000
_cell.length_c   1.000
_cell.angle_alpha   90.00
_cell.angle_beta   90.00
_cell.angle_gamma   90.00
#
_symmetry.space_group_name_H-M   'P 1'
#
loop_
_entity.id
_entity.type
_entity.pdbx_description
1 polymer ?
#
loop_
_entity_poly.entity_id
_entity_poly.type
_entity_poly.pdbx_seq_one_letter_code
_entity_poly.pdbx_strand_id
1 'polypeptide(L)' 'WTVTGGYTAATADRTDVGVETEQESSQYHVNATWRVAKNVYISPEYIVFDRGDVTVGNITTKQAADTRIGVYWRIKF' A
#
# COMPACT_ATOMS: atom_id res chain seq x y z
N TRP A 1 -11.49 12.90 16.18
CA TRP A 1 -10.92 12.28 14.97
C TRP A 1 -10.01 11.16 15.43
N THR A 2 -9.78 10.15 14.59
CA THR A 2 -8.89 9.02 14.91
C THR A 2 -7.85 8.93 13.81
N VAL A 3 -6.56 8.88 14.15
CA VAL A 3 -5.49 8.60 13.17
C VAL A 3 -5.01 7.18 13.38
N THR A 4 -4.90 6.46 12.27
CA THR A 4 -4.32 5.11 12.21
C THR A 4 -3.19 5.14 11.19
N GLY A 5 -2.04 4.61 11.57
CA GLY A 5 -0.93 4.39 10.65
C GLY A 5 -0.48 2.95 10.72
N GLY A 6 0.17 2.49 9.67
CA GLY A 6 0.72 1.15 9.63
C GLY A 6 1.78 0.99 8.55
N TYR A 7 2.51 -0.11 8.71
CA TYR A 7 3.51 -0.58 7.78
C TYR A 7 3.19 -2.03 7.44
N THR A 8 3.36 -2.39 6.18
CA THR A 8 3.21 -3.77 5.72
C THR A 8 4.34 -4.05 4.75
N ALA A 9 5.06 -5.15 4.96
CA ALA A 9 6.05 -5.67 4.03
C ALA A 9 5.57 -7.02 3.51
N ALA A 10 5.86 -7.31 2.25
CA ALA A 10 5.52 -8.57 1.61
C ALA A 10 6.65 -8.99 0.67
N THR A 11 7.07 -10.24 0.81
CA THR A 11 7.94 -10.92 -0.15
C THR A 11 7.08 -11.85 -0.99
N ALA A 12 7.27 -11.80 -2.30
CA ALA A 12 6.60 -12.69 -3.25
C ALA A 12 7.65 -13.44 -4.06
N ASP A 13 7.65 -14.77 -3.89
CA ASP A 13 8.52 -15.67 -4.65
C ASP A 13 7.68 -16.47 -5.64
N ARG A 14 8.12 -16.51 -6.90
CA ARG A 14 7.48 -17.28 -7.96
C ARG A 14 8.52 -17.99 -8.80
N THR A 15 8.37 -19.31 -8.94
CA THR A 15 9.13 -20.10 -9.90
C THR A 15 8.25 -20.41 -11.11
N ASP A 16 8.62 -19.94 -12.29
CA ASP A 16 7.91 -20.24 -13.55
C ASP A 16 8.92 -20.73 -14.60
N VAL A 17 8.66 -21.90 -15.20
CA VAL A 17 9.53 -22.53 -16.23
C VAL A 17 11.04 -22.56 -15.85
N GLY A 18 11.37 -22.83 -14.58
CA GLY A 18 12.76 -22.92 -14.11
C GLY A 18 13.47 -21.57 -13.89
N VAL A 19 12.74 -20.46 -13.94
CA VAL A 19 13.24 -19.12 -13.60
C VAL A 19 12.63 -18.69 -12.27
N GLU A 20 13.50 -18.39 -11.30
CA GLU A 20 13.11 -17.82 -10.01
C GLU A 20 12.88 -16.31 -10.18
N THR A 21 11.73 -15.86 -9.69
CA THR A 21 11.36 -14.45 -9.60
C THR A 21 11.13 -14.11 -8.14
N GLU A 22 11.89 -13.15 -7.63
CA GLU A 22 11.77 -12.63 -6.27
C GLU A 22 11.38 -11.15 -6.33
N GLN A 23 10.43 -10.77 -5.48
CA GLN A 23 10.03 -9.38 -5.29
C GLN A 23 9.80 -9.08 -3.81
N GLU A 24 10.52 -8.08 -3.31
CA GLU A 24 10.26 -7.48 -2.00
C GLU A 24 9.46 -6.20 -2.18
N SER A 25 8.35 -6.06 -1.46
CA SER A 25 7.52 -4.85 -1.51
C SER A 25 7.15 -4.39 -0.11
N SER A 26 6.95 -3.09 0.06
CA SER A 26 6.49 -2.52 1.30
C SER A 26 5.49 -1.39 1.09
N GLN A 27 4.69 -1.15 2.10
CA GLN A 27 3.65 -0.13 2.10
C GLN A 27 3.64 0.58 3.45
N TYR A 28 3.69 1.91 3.40
CA TYR A 28 3.39 2.78 4.53
C TYR A 28 2.04 3.42 4.31
N HIS A 29 1.17 3.42 5.31
CA HIS A 29 -0.12 4.09 5.21
C HIS A 29 -0.44 4.91 6.45
N VAL A 30 -1.09 6.05 6.24
CA VAL A 30 -1.66 6.90 7.27
C VAL A 30 -3.07 7.24 6.85
N ASN A 31 -4.03 7.07 7.77
CA ASN A 31 -5.42 7.44 7.60
C ASN A 31 -5.85 8.28 8.80
N ALA A 32 -6.62 9.33 8.55
CA ALA A 32 -7.37 10.02 9.61
C ALA A 32 -8.85 9.85 9.34
N THR A 33 -9.65 9.56 10.37
CA THR A 33 -11.11 9.48 10.27
C THR A 33 -11.76 10.55 11.15
N TRP A 34 -12.57 11.40 10.52
CA TRP A 34 -13.33 12.47 11.16
C TRP A 34 -14.83 12.22 11.01
N ARG A 35 -15.53 12.11 12.14
CA ARG A 35 -17.00 12.12 12.17
C ARG A 35 -17.49 13.57 12.14
N VAL A 36 -18.05 13.99 11.00
CA VAL A 36 -18.59 15.35 10.81
C VAL A 36 -20.04 15.47 11.26
N ALA A 37 -20.80 14.36 11.28
CA ALA A 37 -22.16 14.30 11.81
C ALA A 37 -22.45 12.92 12.42
N LYS A 38 -23.62 12.73 13.05
CA LYS A 38 -23.98 11.49 13.78
C LYS A 38 -23.69 10.22 12.98
N ASN A 39 -23.82 10.26 11.65
CA ASN A 39 -23.59 9.10 10.78
C ASN A 39 -22.64 9.37 9.60
N VAL A 40 -22.02 10.55 9.53
CA VAL A 40 -21.19 10.97 8.40
C VAL A 40 -19.73 11.02 8.82
N TYR A 41 -18.89 10.33 8.06
CA TYR A 41 -17.46 10.19 8.31
C TYR A 41 -16.70 10.62 7.05
N ILE A 42 -15.61 11.37 7.23
CA ILE A 42 -14.64 11.72 6.19
C ILE A 42 -13.30 11.14 6.61
N SER A 43 -12.62 10.47 5.69
CA SER A 43 -11.37 9.78 5.95
C SER A 43 -10.33 10.06 4.88
N PRO A 44 -9.48 11.11 5.02
CA PRO A 44 -8.29 11.24 4.19
C PRO A 44 -7.31 10.10 4.45
N GLU A 45 -6.65 9.66 3.38
CA GLU A 45 -5.57 8.68 3.41
C GLU A 45 -4.36 9.15 2.62
N TYR A 46 -3.20 8.69 3.08
CA TYR A 46 -1.91 8.83 2.43
C TYR A 46 -1.23 7.47 2.47
N ILE A 47 -0.87 6.93 1.31
CA ILE A 47 -0.23 5.63 1.17
C ILE A 47 0.99 5.78 0.28
N VAL A 48 2.13 5.25 0.73
CA VAL A 48 3.34 5.10 -0.07
C VAL A 48 3.54 3.61 -0.31
N PHE A 49 3.64 3.23 -1.57
CA PHE A 49 3.97 1.89 -2.01
C PHE A 49 5.42 1.90 -2.49
N ASP A 50 6.28 1.15 -1.83
CA ASP A 50 7.56 0.77 -2.37
C ASP A 50 7.41 -0.62 -2.98
N ARG A 51 7.43 -0.71 -4.31
CA ARG A 51 7.29 -2.00 -4.98
C ARG A 51 8.58 -2.82 -4.96
N GLY A 52 9.67 -2.24 -4.46
CA GLY A 52 11.02 -2.78 -4.43
C GLY A 52 11.53 -3.20 -5.80
N ASP A 53 12.60 -3.99 -5.78
CA ASP A 53 13.22 -4.50 -6.99
C ASP A 53 12.64 -5.88 -7.32
N VAL A 54 12.47 -6.16 -8.61
CA VAL A 54 12.12 -7.50 -9.09
C VAL A 54 13.34 -8.14 -9.71
N THR A 55 13.74 -9.29 -9.18
CA THR A 55 14.84 -10.09 -9.72
C THR A 55 14.25 -11.28 -10.46
N VAL A 56 14.59 -11.42 -11.76
CA VAL A 56 14.20 -12.57 -12.60
C VAL A 56 15.49 -13.27 -13.05
N GLY A 57 15.79 -14.43 -12.49
CA GLY A 57 17.10 -15.07 -12.64
C GLY A 57 18.23 -14.16 -12.13
N ASN A 58 19.11 -13.69 -13.03
CA ASN A 58 20.23 -12.80 -12.70
C ASN A 58 19.98 -11.33 -13.08
N ILE A 59 18.76 -10.96 -13.49
CA ILE A 59 18.43 -9.59 -13.91
C ILE A 59 17.54 -8.94 -12.86
N THR A 60 18.02 -7.86 -12.26
CA THR A 60 17.26 -7.04 -11.30
C THR A 60 16.73 -5.80 -11.99
N THR A 61 15.41 -5.62 -11.94
CA THR A 61 14.72 -4.44 -12.48
C THR A 61 14.09 -3.65 -11.34
N LYS A 62 14.45 -2.36 -11.25
CA LYS A 62 13.88 -1.45 -10.26
C LYS A 62 12.43 -1.11 -10.61
N GLN A 63 11.50 -1.33 -9.69
CA GLN A 63 10.14 -0.82 -9.84
C GLN A 63 10.04 0.60 -9.26
N ALA A 64 9.11 1.37 -9.83
CA ALA A 64 8.81 2.69 -9.30
C ALA A 64 8.04 2.56 -7.99
N ALA A 65 8.37 3.43 -7.03
CA ALA A 65 7.52 3.68 -5.88
C ALA A 65 6.33 4.55 -6.31
N ASP A 66 5.16 4.26 -5.75
CA ASP A 66 3.93 4.99 -6.05
C ASP A 66 3.36 5.61 -4.77
N THR A 67 2.84 6.83 -4.87
CA THR A 67 2.15 7.49 -3.76
C THR A 67 0.67 7.66 -4.10
N ARG A 68 -0.21 7.25 -3.19
CA ARG A 68 -1.66 7.46 -3.28
C ARG A 68 -2.12 8.42 -2.21
N ILE A 69 -2.89 9.41 -2.62
CA ILE A 69 -3.59 10.33 -1.73
C ILE A 69 -5.07 10.23 -2.06
N GLY A 70 -5.89 9.98 -1.05
CA GLY A 70 -7.31 9.74 -1.21
C GLY A 70 -8.12 10.42 -0.12
N VAL A 71 -9.39 10.69 -0.41
CA VAL A 71 -10.38 11.10 0.59
C VAL A 71 -11.62 10.25 0.39
N TYR A 72 -11.98 9.49 1.41
CA TYR A 72 -13.23 8.73 1.42
C TYR A 72 -14.24 9.39 2.33
N TRP A 73 -15.51 9.14 2.05
CA TRP A 73 -16.62 9.53 2.90
C TRP A 73 -17.56 8.34 3.06
N ARG A 74 -18.14 8.21 4.24
CA ARG A 74 -19.05 7.11 4.58
C ARG A 74 -20.24 7.64 5.35
N ILE A 75 -21.43 7.22 4.95
CA ILE A 75 -22.68 7.43 5.70
C ILE A 75 -23.11 6.07 6.25
N LYS A 76 -23.29 5.96 7.57
CA LYS A 76 -23.79 4.75 8.22
C LYS A 76 -25.29 4.91 8.51
N PHE A 77 -26.14 4.15 7.83
CA PHE A 77 -27.57 4.07 8.14
C PHE A 77 -27.83 3.06 9.25
#